data_AF-A0A2R6G877-F1
#
_entry.id   AF-A0A2R6G877-F1
#
_cell.length_a   1.000
_cell.length_b   1.000
_cell.length_c   1.000
_cell.angle_alpha   90.00
_cell.angle_beta   90.00
_cell.angle_gamma   90.00
#
_symmetry.space_group_name_H-M   'P 1'
#
loop_
_entity.id
_entity.type
_entity.pdbx_description
1 polymer ?
#
loop_
_entity_poly.entity_id
_entity_poly.type
_entity_poly.pdbx_seq_one_letter_code
_entity_poly.pdbx_strand_id
1 'polypeptide(L)'
;MAEHSDPELPPLPYDYDALEPHISGQVLTWHHDTHHQGYVNGLASAEETLADARESDDFSDTAGALGNVTHNGCGHYLHTLFWDNMDPSGGGEP
;
A
#
# COMPACT_ATOMS: atom_id res chain seq x y z
N MET A 1 -13.88 11.67 11.98
CA MET A 1 -12.91 10.90 11.18
C MET A 1 -12.45 11.82 10.07
N ALA A 2 -11.18 11.78 9.69
CA ALA A 2 -10.72 12.50 8.51
C ALA A 2 -11.43 11.96 7.26
N GLU A 3 -11.64 12.82 6.27
CA GLU A 3 -12.34 12.46 5.03
C GLU A 3 -11.45 11.58 4.12
N HIS A 4 -10.14 11.77 4.22
CA HIS A 4 -9.09 11.01 3.53
C HIS A 4 -8.11 10.40 4.54
N SER A 5 -7.47 9.30 4.17
CA SER A 5 -6.41 8.67 4.94
C SER A 5 -5.01 9.22 4.62
N ASP A 6 -4.88 10.02 3.55
CA ASP A 6 -3.62 10.57 3.05
C ASP A 6 -2.51 9.51 2.97
N PRO A 7 -2.71 8.43 2.19
CA PRO A 7 -1.78 7.31 2.18
C PRO A 7 -0.44 7.70 1.56
N GLU A 8 0.64 7.26 2.20
CA GLU A 8 2.01 7.48 1.74
C GLU A 8 2.74 6.14 1.66
N LEU A 9 3.71 6.03 0.73
CA LEU A 9 4.58 4.86 0.66
C LEU A 9 5.60 4.93 1.81
N PRO A 10 5.53 4.05 2.83
CA PRO A 10 6.52 4.05 3.91
C PRO A 10 7.89 3.69 3.34
N PRO A 11 9.00 4.29 3.80
CA PRO A 11 10.32 3.82 3.43
C PRO A 11 10.56 2.40 3.94
N LEU A 12 11.37 1.62 3.22
CA LEU A 12 11.84 0.33 3.74
C LEU A 12 12.67 0.53 5.01
N PRO A 13 12.57 -0.37 6.01
CA PRO A 13 13.37 -0.30 7.23
C PRO A 13 14.83 -0.75 7.04
N TYR A 14 15.18 -1.21 5.83
CA TYR A 14 16.50 -1.71 5.45
C TYR A 14 16.79 -1.39 3.96
N ASP A 15 18.04 -1.55 3.54
CA ASP A 15 18.46 -1.37 2.14
C ASP A 15 17.82 -2.43 1.22
N TYR A 16 17.65 -2.12 -0.06
CA TYR A 16 16.97 -3.04 -1.00
C TYR A 16 17.65 -4.40 -1.16
N ASP A 17 18.96 -4.50 -0.99
CA ASP A 17 19.72 -5.75 -1.08
C ASP A 17 19.90 -6.44 0.29
N ALA A 18 19.35 -5.89 1.38
CA ALA A 18 19.59 -6.38 2.73
C ALA A 18 19.01 -7.79 3.00
N LEU A 19 18.10 -8.27 2.16
CA LEU A 19 17.47 -9.61 2.29
C LEU A 19 18.11 -10.66 1.37
N GLU A 20 19.18 -10.33 0.66
CA GLU A 20 19.91 -11.29 -0.14
C GLU A 20 20.62 -12.35 0.74
N PRO A 21 20.72 -13.62 0.29
CA PRO A 21 20.31 -14.15 -1.02
C PRO A 21 18.85 -14.64 -1.05
N HIS A 22 18.07 -14.43 0.01
CA HIS A 22 16.73 -15.00 0.15
C HIS A 22 15.68 -14.26 -0.67
N ILE A 23 15.80 -12.94 -0.78
CA ILE A 23 15.03 -12.10 -1.70
C ILE A 23 16.02 -11.18 -2.41
N SER A 24 15.97 -11.14 -3.75
CA SER A 24 16.89 -10.29 -4.52
C SER A 24 16.53 -8.81 -4.39
N GLY A 25 17.54 -7.94 -4.41
CA GLY A 25 17.30 -6.51 -4.31
C GLY A 25 16.45 -5.95 -5.45
N GLN A 26 16.57 -6.50 -6.66
CA GLN A 26 15.71 -6.15 -7.79
C GLN A 26 14.22 -6.41 -7.51
N VAL A 27 13.89 -7.57 -6.93
CA VAL A 27 12.50 -7.88 -6.57
C VAL A 27 12.01 -6.91 -5.50
N LEU A 28 12.82 -6.64 -4.48
CA LEU A 28 12.46 -5.72 -3.40
C LEU A 28 12.21 -4.30 -3.91
N THR A 29 13.05 -3.80 -4.83
CA THR A 29 12.86 -2.49 -5.48
C THR A 29 11.54 -2.42 -6.24
N TRP A 30 11.23 -3.40 -7.10
CA TRP A 30 9.97 -3.37 -7.85
C TRP A 30 8.75 -3.58 -6.95
N HIS A 31 8.86 -4.48 -5.97
CA HIS A 31 7.78 -4.78 -5.04
C HIS A 31 7.42 -3.55 -4.18
N HIS A 32 8.42 -2.80 -3.74
CA HIS A 32 8.21 -1.56 -3.00
C HIS A 32 7.82 -0.38 -3.91
N ASP A 33 8.70 0.02 -4.84
CA ASP A 33 8.57 1.28 -5.57
C ASP A 33 7.49 1.25 -6.65
N THR A 34 7.11 0.06 -7.11
CA THR A 34 6.06 -0.10 -8.14
C THR A 34 4.79 -0.68 -7.56
N HIS A 35 4.86 -1.88 -6.97
CA HIS A 35 3.65 -2.58 -6.54
C HIS A 35 3.01 -1.93 -5.29
N HIS A 36 3.80 -1.65 -4.24
CA HIS A 36 3.28 -0.98 -3.05
C HIS A 36 2.84 0.46 -3.36
N GLN A 37 3.63 1.20 -4.14
CA GLN A 37 3.23 2.54 -4.63
C GLN A 37 1.91 2.51 -5.40
N GLY A 38 1.66 1.45 -6.19
CA GLY A 38 0.40 1.26 -6.91
C GLY A 38 -0.80 1.22 -5.96
N TYR A 39 -0.69 0.52 -4.83
CA TYR A 39 -1.74 0.49 -3.80
C TYR A 39 -1.93 1.85 -3.12
N VAL A 40 -0.85 2.57 -2.82
CA VAL A 40 -0.93 3.93 -2.26
C VAL A 40 -1.72 4.86 -3.20
N ASN A 41 -1.34 4.89 -4.48
CA ASN A 41 -2.00 5.72 -5.48
C ASN A 41 -3.47 5.31 -5.69
N GLY A 42 -3.73 4.01 -5.75
CA GLY A 42 -5.08 3.48 -5.95
C GLY A 42 -6.01 3.74 -4.76
N LEU A 43 -5.49 3.76 -3.53
CA LEU A 43 -6.25 4.13 -2.34
C LEU A 43 -6.60 5.63 -2.37
N ALA A 44 -5.60 6.49 -2.61
CA ALA A 44 -5.82 7.94 -2.70
C ALA A 44 -6.89 8.30 -3.74
N SER A 45 -6.79 7.74 -4.96
CA SER A 45 -7.76 7.98 -6.04
C SER A 45 -9.17 7.46 -5.71
N ALA A 46 -9.28 6.33 -4.99
CA ALA A 46 -10.57 5.80 -4.57
C ALA A 46 -11.23 6.69 -3.51
N GLU A 47 -10.45 7.24 -2.58
CA GLU A 47 -10.96 8.17 -1.58
C GLU A 47 -11.38 9.51 -2.20
N GLU A 48 -10.63 10.03 -3.18
CA GLU A 48 -11.01 11.21 -3.97
C GLU A 48 -12.37 11.00 -4.66
N THR A 49 -12.56 9.84 -5.31
CA THR A 49 -13.85 9.51 -5.96
C THR A 49 -15.00 9.50 -4.95
N LEU A 50 -14.77 9.00 -3.73
CA LEU A 50 -15.79 8.99 -2.67
C LEU A 50 -16.06 10.37 -2.09
N ALA A 51 -15.07 11.26 -2.04
CA ALA A 51 -15.25 12.65 -1.63
C ALA A 51 -16.07 13.42 -2.68
N ASP A 52 -15.70 13.31 -3.96
CA ASP A 52 -16.42 13.93 -5.08
C ASP A 52 -17.89 13.47 -5.14
N ALA A 53 -18.15 12.19 -4.90
CA ALA A 53 -19.51 11.64 -4.84
C ALA A 53 -20.36 12.32 -3.74
N ARG A 54 -19.76 12.65 -2.59
CA ARG A 54 -20.45 13.33 -1.49
C ARG A 54 -20.68 14.81 -1.78
N GLU A 55 -19.73 15.48 -2.43
CA GLU A 55 -19.86 16.90 -2.79
C GLU A 55 -20.91 17.10 -3.89
N SER A 56 -20.96 16.19 -4.86
CA SER A 56 -21.85 16.28 -6.03
C SER A 56 -23.23 15.66 -5.84
N ASP A 57 -23.45 14.88 -4.78
CA ASP A 57 -24.66 14.04 -4.57
C ASP A 57 -24.88 13.00 -5.69
N ASP A 58 -23.82 12.63 -6.42
CA ASP A 58 -23.81 11.55 -7.41
C ASP A 58 -23.06 10.31 -6.88
N PHE A 59 -23.81 9.26 -6.58
CA PHE A 59 -23.28 8.03 -5.99
C PHE A 59 -23.09 6.89 -7.00
N SER A 60 -23.18 7.16 -8.30
CA SER A 60 -23.11 6.14 -9.35
C SER A 60 -21.81 5.31 -9.31
N ASP A 61 -20.67 5.94 -9.01
CA ASP A 61 -19.35 5.29 -8.95
C ASP A 61 -18.98 4.73 -7.57
N THR A 62 -19.83 4.93 -6.55
CA THR A 62 -19.52 4.58 -5.15
C THR A 62 -19.17 3.10 -4.98
N ALA A 63 -19.88 2.20 -5.68
CA ALA A 63 -19.62 0.75 -5.57
C ALA A 63 -18.23 0.37 -6.08
N GLY A 64 -17.79 0.97 -7.19
CA GLY A 64 -16.45 0.75 -7.74
C GLY A 64 -15.37 1.33 -6.84
N ALA A 65 -15.58 2.56 -6.35
CA ALA A 65 -14.66 3.23 -5.44
C ALA A 65 -14.48 2.45 -4.13
N LEU A 66 -15.55 1.93 -3.52
CA LEU A 66 -15.45 1.08 -2.32
C LEU A 66 -14.68 -0.23 -2.58
N GLY A 67 -14.83 -0.82 -3.78
CA GLY A 67 -14.01 -1.96 -4.20
C GLY A 67 -12.53 -1.59 -4.26
N ASN A 68 -12.21 -0.42 -4.80
CA ASN A 68 -10.85 0.09 -4.89
C ASN A 68 -10.26 0.44 -3.51
N VAL A 69 -11.04 1.06 -2.61
CA VAL A 69 -10.62 1.29 -1.21
C VAL A 69 -10.26 -0.04 -0.55
N THR A 70 -11.09 -1.07 -0.74
CA THR A 70 -10.83 -2.40 -0.15
C THR A 70 -9.55 -3.01 -0.73
N HIS A 71 -9.44 -3.08 -2.05
CA HIS A 71 -8.30 -3.72 -2.70
C HIS A 71 -6.99 -2.99 -2.40
N ASN A 72 -6.95 -1.68 -2.62
CA ASN A 72 -5.75 -0.88 -2.47
C ASN A 72 -5.42 -0.61 -1.00
N GLY A 73 -6.41 -0.39 -0.14
CA GLY A 73 -6.20 -0.24 1.29
C GLY A 73 -5.66 -1.50 1.95
N CYS A 74 -6.22 -2.68 1.62
CA CYS A 74 -5.64 -3.95 2.07
C CYS A 74 -4.24 -4.17 1.48
N GLY A 75 -4.03 -3.84 0.21
CA GLY A 75 -2.71 -3.92 -0.44
C GLY A 75 -1.66 -3.09 0.32
N HIS A 76 -1.96 -1.82 0.59
CA HIS A 76 -1.07 -0.92 1.32
C HIS A 76 -0.79 -1.40 2.75
N TYR A 77 -1.83 -1.76 3.51
CA TYR A 77 -1.66 -2.22 4.89
C TYR A 77 -0.85 -3.52 4.98
N LEU A 78 -1.15 -4.50 4.14
CA LEU A 78 -0.46 -5.80 4.16
C LEU A 78 0.99 -5.69 3.71
N HIS A 79 1.33 -4.78 2.77
CA HIS A 79 2.72 -4.56 2.38
C HIS A 79 3.50 -3.81 3.46
N THR A 80 2.89 -2.81 4.10
CA THR A 80 3.50 -2.14 5.26
C THR A 80 3.89 -3.16 6.34
N LEU A 81 2.96 -4.05 6.72
CA LEU A 81 3.26 -5.14 7.64
C LEU A 81 4.31 -6.12 7.10
N PHE A 82 4.31 -6.40 5.80
CA PHE A 82 5.28 -7.30 5.20
C PHE A 82 6.71 -6.77 5.37
N TRP A 83 6.94 -5.48 5.13
CA TRP A 83 8.27 -4.87 5.31
C TRP A 83 8.73 -4.91 6.77
N ASP A 84 7.83 -4.63 7.71
CA ASP A 84 8.14 -4.64 9.15
C ASP A 84 8.38 -6.06 9.70
N ASN A 85 7.88 -7.10 9.03
CA ASN A 85 8.05 -8.50 9.44
C ASN A 85 9.35 -9.13 8.92
N MET A 86 10.04 -8.49 7.99
CA MET A 86 11.29 -8.98 7.44
C MET A 86 12.46 -8.32 8.18
N ASP A 87 13.54 -9.08 8.41
CA ASP A 87 14.74 -8.57 9.07
C ASP A 87 15.98 -9.22 8.44
N PRO A 88 17.01 -8.45 8.03
CA PRO A 88 18.27 -8.97 7.51
C PRO A 88 19.01 -9.93 8.46
N SER A 89 18.79 -9.76 9.75
CA SER A 89 19.31 -10.55 10.87
C SER A 89 18.25 -11.50 11.45
N GLY A 90 17.10 -11.62 10.79
CA GLY A 90 15.97 -12.45 11.22
C GLY A 90 16.22 -13.96 11.04
N GLY A 91 15.16 -14.73 11.22
CA GLY A 91 15.19 -16.20 11.27
C GLY A 91 15.26 -16.74 12.70
N GLY A 92 15.61 -18.02 12.85
CA GLY A 92 15.58 -18.71 14.14
C GLY A 92 14.21 -19.29 14.47
N GLU A 93 13.84 -19.28 15.76
CA GLU A 93 12.55 -19.73 16.29
C GLU A 93 11.82 -18.55 16.97
N PRO A 94 10.47 -18.52 16.97
CA PRO A 94 9.68 -17.48 17.64
C PRO A 94 9.91 -17.38 19.16
#